data_AF-A0A2D5BMT2-F1
#
_entry.id   AF-A0A2D5BMT2-F1
#
_cell.length_a   1.000
_cell.length_b   1.000
_cell.length_c   1.000
_cell.angle_alpha   90.00
_cell.angle_beta   90.00
_cell.angle_gamma   90.00
#
_symmetry.space_group_name_H-M   'P 1'
#
loop_
_entity.id
_entity.type
_entity.pdbx_description
1 polymer ?
#
loop_
_entity_poly.entity_id
_entity_poly.type
_entity_poly.pdbx_seq_one_letter_code
_entity_poly.pdbx_strand_id
1 'polypeptide(L)'
;MPEGYTLESLRRRLDEILDGLQHPPLGAATALAEECGEVAKLVLDHHAYGAPLDSNALGGELVDVMVCLCEIASQHGIDLDAAVSSKLEDLAGRAPKWREELGRALSKARGDGHG
;
A
#
# COMPACT_ATOMS: atom_id res chain seq x y z
N MET A 1 6.30 -6.78 23.09
CA MET A 1 5.98 -6.35 21.72
C MET A 1 7.27 -6.48 20.95
N PRO A 2 7.36 -7.25 19.85
CA PRO A 2 8.53 -7.15 19.00
C PRO A 2 8.64 -5.69 18.54
N GLU A 3 9.86 -5.15 18.51
CA GLU A 3 10.13 -3.82 17.97
C GLU A 3 9.58 -3.78 16.53
N GLY A 4 8.72 -2.81 16.23
CA GLY A 4 8.13 -2.69 14.90
C GLY A 4 9.21 -2.40 13.85
N TYR A 5 8.98 -2.80 12.60
CA TYR A 5 9.83 -2.40 11.50
C TYR A 5 9.64 -0.92 11.15
N THR A 6 10.74 -0.21 10.87
CA THR A 6 10.70 1.02 10.06
C THR A 6 10.65 0.64 8.59
N LEU A 7 10.38 1.58 7.68
CA LEU A 7 10.40 1.26 6.24
C LEU A 7 11.81 0.82 5.82
N GLU A 8 12.84 1.50 6.32
CA GLU A 8 14.21 1.10 6.03
C GLU A 8 14.59 -0.25 6.64
N SER A 9 14.16 -0.57 7.86
CA SER A 9 14.48 -1.88 8.46
C SER A 9 13.69 -3.02 7.82
N LEU A 10 12.48 -2.76 7.34
CA LEU A 10 11.70 -3.68 6.52
C LEU A 10 12.39 -3.93 5.18
N ARG A 11 12.71 -2.86 4.44
CA ARG A 11 13.37 -2.94 3.13
C ARG A 11 14.67 -3.72 3.21
N ARG A 12 15.54 -3.38 4.17
CA ARG A 12 16.80 -4.11 4.40
C ARG A 12 16.56 -5.58 4.73
N ARG A 13 15.56 -5.90 5.54
CA ARG A 13 15.22 -7.28 5.87
C ARG A 13 14.74 -8.05 4.64
N LEU A 14 13.99 -7.41 3.76
CA LEU A 14 13.55 -8.00 2.50
C LEU A 14 14.73 -8.22 1.53
N ASP A 15 15.65 -7.27 1.42
CA ASP A 15 16.87 -7.43 0.63
C ASP A 15 17.68 -8.65 1.09
N GLU A 16 17.79 -8.87 2.41
CA GLU A 16 18.45 -10.05 2.99
C GLU A 16 17.74 -11.36 2.65
N ILE A 17 16.39 -11.38 2.70
CA ILE A 17 15.59 -12.58 2.45
C ILE A 17 15.59 -12.94 0.96
N LEU A 18 15.52 -11.92 0.10
CA LEU A 18 15.41 -12.07 -1.34
C LEU A 18 16.76 -12.02 -2.06
N ASP A 19 17.88 -12.08 -1.33
CA ASP A 19 19.22 -12.01 -1.94
C ASP A 19 19.43 -13.10 -3.00
N GLY A 20 19.65 -12.67 -4.25
CA GLY A 20 19.79 -13.55 -5.41
C GLY A 20 18.45 -14.09 -5.97
N LEU A 21 17.33 -13.71 -5.38
CA LEU A 21 15.96 -14.07 -5.79
C LEU A 21 15.13 -12.85 -6.21
N GLN A 22 15.72 -11.65 -6.25
CA GLN A 22 15.01 -10.45 -6.63
C GLN A 22 14.49 -10.54 -8.07
N HIS A 23 13.30 -10.00 -8.31
CA HIS A 23 12.78 -9.81 -9.63
C HIS A 23 13.69 -8.87 -10.45
N PRO A 24 13.81 -9.05 -11.77
CA PRO A 24 14.31 -7.99 -12.63
C PRO A 24 13.46 -6.71 -12.49
N PRO A 25 13.96 -5.50 -12.82
CA PRO A 25 13.22 -4.24 -12.59
C PRO A 25 11.81 -4.19 -13.17
N LEU A 26 11.61 -4.69 -14.40
CA LEU A 26 10.28 -4.79 -14.99
C LEU A 26 9.41 -5.84 -14.29
N GLY A 27 10.02 -6.90 -13.76
CA GLY A 27 9.35 -7.95 -13.01
C GLY A 27 8.77 -7.41 -11.70
N ALA A 28 9.54 -6.63 -10.93
CA ALA A 28 9.07 -6.05 -9.67
C ALA A 28 7.87 -5.10 -9.87
N ALA A 29 7.89 -4.30 -10.94
CA ALA A 29 6.76 -3.44 -11.29
C ALA A 29 5.52 -4.23 -11.76
N THR A 30 5.74 -5.37 -12.41
CA THR A 30 4.66 -6.27 -12.85
C THR A 30 4.03 -6.97 -11.65
N ALA A 31 4.85 -7.50 -10.74
CA ALA A 31 4.41 -8.10 -9.49
C ALA A 31 3.56 -7.12 -8.67
N LEU A 32 4.02 -5.86 -8.51
CA LEU A 32 3.22 -4.82 -7.84
C LEU A 32 1.81 -4.67 -8.42
N ALA A 33 1.67 -4.74 -9.75
CA ALA A 33 0.37 -4.64 -10.40
C ALA A 33 -0.52 -5.86 -10.14
N GLU A 34 0.07 -7.06 -10.07
CA GLU A 34 -0.62 -8.30 -9.71
C GLU A 34 -1.16 -8.22 -8.28
N GLU A 35 -0.31 -7.85 -7.30
CA GLU A 35 -0.71 -7.74 -5.88
C GLU A 35 -1.80 -6.66 -5.66
N CYS A 36 -1.72 -5.55 -6.40
CA CYS A 36 -2.79 -4.54 -6.37
C CYS A 36 -4.12 -5.10 -6.90
N GLY A 37 -4.07 -6.00 -7.89
CA GLY A 37 -5.24 -6.71 -8.41
C GLY A 37 -5.86 -7.65 -7.38
N GLU A 38 -5.04 -8.33 -6.59
CA GLU A 38 -5.48 -9.23 -5.51
C GLU A 38 -6.20 -8.44 -4.40
N VAL A 39 -5.62 -7.33 -3.96
CA VAL A 39 -6.29 -6.39 -3.03
C VAL A 39 -7.62 -5.92 -3.59
N ALA A 40 -7.65 -5.49 -4.86
CA ALA A 40 -8.87 -4.99 -5.49
C ALA A 40 -9.96 -6.06 -5.58
N LYS A 41 -9.58 -7.31 -5.86
CA LYS A 41 -10.50 -8.45 -5.92
C LYS A 41 -11.16 -8.70 -4.56
N LEU A 42 -10.40 -8.74 -3.47
CA LEU A 42 -10.95 -8.97 -2.12
C LEU A 42 -11.93 -7.86 -1.70
N VAL A 43 -11.60 -6.60 -2.01
CA VAL A 43 -12.46 -5.45 -1.73
C VAL A 43 -13.73 -5.51 -2.60
N LEU A 44 -13.61 -5.87 -3.87
CA LEU A 44 -14.74 -6.04 -4.79
C LEU A 44 -15.67 -7.17 -4.33
N ASP A 45 -15.13 -8.33 -4.01
CA ASP A 45 -15.91 -9.50 -3.56
C ASP A 45 -16.72 -9.15 -2.31
N HIS A 46 -16.11 -8.41 -1.37
CA HIS A 46 -16.81 -7.95 -0.18
C HIS A 46 -17.93 -6.93 -0.49
N HIS A 47 -17.60 -5.84 -1.18
CA HIS A 47 -18.52 -4.70 -1.33
C HIS A 47 -19.54 -4.87 -2.47
N ALA A 48 -19.23 -5.61 -3.53
CA ALA A 48 -20.09 -5.76 -4.70
C ALA A 48 -20.80 -7.11 -4.75
N TYR A 49 -20.18 -8.18 -4.25
CA TYR A 49 -20.74 -9.53 -4.30
C TYR A 49 -21.25 -10.04 -2.94
N GLY A 50 -21.08 -9.27 -1.87
CA GLY A 50 -21.60 -9.58 -0.54
C GLY A 50 -20.83 -10.71 0.16
N ALA A 51 -19.62 -11.03 -0.28
CA ALA A 51 -18.77 -11.99 0.42
C ALA A 51 -18.36 -11.44 1.80
N PRO A 52 -18.22 -12.28 2.83
CA PRO A 52 -17.60 -11.87 4.08
C PRO A 52 -16.18 -11.36 3.82
N LEU A 53 -15.79 -10.26 4.48
CA LEU A 53 -14.43 -9.76 4.36
C LEU A 53 -13.45 -10.68 5.10
N ASP A 54 -12.57 -11.34 4.36
CA ASP A 54 -11.43 -12.03 4.96
C ASP A 54 -10.30 -11.03 5.24
N SER A 55 -10.27 -10.52 6.47
CA SER A 55 -9.26 -9.54 6.89
C SER A 55 -7.84 -10.11 6.94
N ASN A 56 -7.69 -11.43 7.08
CA ASN A 56 -6.36 -12.05 7.08
C ASN A 56 -5.82 -12.13 5.65
N ALA A 57 -6.65 -12.57 4.70
CA ALA A 57 -6.30 -12.57 3.29
C ALA A 57 -5.98 -11.14 2.80
N LEU A 58 -6.86 -10.17 3.09
CA LEU A 58 -6.60 -8.78 2.74
C LEU A 58 -5.32 -8.24 3.37
N GLY A 59 -5.04 -8.63 4.62
CA GLY A 59 -3.78 -8.28 5.28
C GLY A 59 -2.55 -8.86 4.57
N GLY A 60 -2.64 -10.08 4.04
CA GLY A 60 -1.60 -10.70 3.22
C GLY A 60 -1.31 -9.90 1.95
N GLU A 61 -2.33 -9.68 1.13
CA GLU A 61 -2.17 -8.96 -0.16
C GLU A 61 -1.64 -7.53 0.02
N LEU A 62 -2.05 -6.85 1.12
CA LEU A 62 -1.51 -5.53 1.46
C LEU A 62 -0.02 -5.58 1.81
N VAL A 63 0.44 -6.65 2.47
CA VAL A 63 1.85 -6.86 2.77
C VAL A 63 2.62 -7.21 1.50
N ASP A 64 2.06 -7.99 0.59
CA ASP A 64 2.71 -8.34 -0.68
C ASP A 64 2.92 -7.10 -1.58
N VAL A 65 1.95 -6.18 -1.60
CA VAL A 65 2.13 -4.84 -2.18
C VAL A 65 3.30 -4.09 -1.54
N MET A 66 3.42 -4.09 -0.21
CA MET A 66 4.53 -3.42 0.49
C MET A 66 5.89 -4.05 0.15
N VAL A 67 5.95 -5.38 0.00
CA VAL A 67 7.17 -6.09 -0.42
C VAL A 67 7.60 -5.63 -1.80
N CYS A 68 6.67 -5.59 -2.76
CA CYS A 68 6.96 -5.13 -4.13
C CYS A 68 7.46 -3.68 -4.14
N LEU A 69 6.88 -2.79 -3.34
CA LEU A 69 7.33 -1.40 -3.22
C LEU A 69 8.76 -1.30 -2.65
N CYS A 70 9.08 -2.13 -1.63
CA CYS A 70 10.43 -2.18 -1.07
C CYS A 70 11.45 -2.68 -2.08
N GLU A 71 11.11 -3.72 -2.84
CA GLU A 71 11.97 -4.27 -3.89
C GLU A 71 12.26 -3.24 -4.98
N ILE A 72 11.23 -2.55 -5.48
CA ILE A 72 11.38 -1.45 -6.44
C ILE A 72 12.27 -0.34 -5.86
N ALA A 73 12.05 0.05 -4.61
CA ALA A 73 12.86 1.08 -3.97
C ALA A 73 14.33 0.68 -3.88
N SER A 74 14.64 -0.55 -3.46
CA SER A 74 16.00 -1.08 -3.40
C SER A 74 16.67 -1.07 -4.77
N GLN A 75 15.97 -1.53 -5.82
CA GLN A 75 16.51 -1.60 -7.18
C GLN A 75 16.82 -0.23 -7.80
N HIS A 76 16.11 0.81 -7.36
CA HIS A 76 16.27 2.18 -7.86
C HIS A 76 17.01 3.11 -6.89
N GLY A 77 17.50 2.60 -5.75
CA GLY A 77 18.22 3.40 -4.76
C GLY A 77 17.37 4.49 -4.11
N ILE A 78 16.07 4.22 -3.91
CA ILE A 78 15.12 5.16 -3.33
C ILE A 78 15.10 5.02 -1.80
N ASP A 79 15.31 6.12 -1.11
CA ASP A 79 15.08 6.24 0.34
C ASP A 79 13.58 6.43 0.60
N LEU A 80 12.91 5.36 1.05
CA LEU A 80 11.48 5.38 1.34
C LEU A 80 11.13 6.25 2.55
N ASP A 81 11.97 6.32 3.58
CA ASP A 81 11.71 7.13 4.77
C ASP A 81 11.72 8.62 4.42
N ALA A 82 12.71 9.05 3.62
CA ALA A 82 12.78 10.42 3.10
C ALA A 82 11.60 10.73 2.15
N ALA A 83 11.26 9.80 1.25
CA ALA A 83 10.16 9.98 0.31
C ALA A 83 8.80 10.11 1.02
N VAL A 84 8.55 9.26 2.03
CA VAL A 84 7.33 9.33 2.85
C VAL A 84 7.28 10.62 3.65
N SER A 85 8.40 11.03 4.28
CA SER A 85 8.47 12.27 5.03
C SER A 85 8.10 13.48 4.16
N SER A 86 8.71 13.60 2.98
CA SER A 86 8.39 14.66 2.02
C SER A 86 6.92 14.61 1.59
N LYS A 87 6.37 13.41 1.36
CA LYS A 87 4.98 13.27 0.94
C LYS A 87 3.99 13.68 2.03
N LEU A 88 4.29 13.38 3.29
CA LEU A 88 3.46 13.77 4.43
C LEU A 88 3.39 15.30 4.60
N GLU A 89 4.51 16.00 4.39
CA GLU A 89 4.55 17.47 4.41
C GLU A 89 3.67 18.08 3.29
N ASP A 90 3.80 17.57 2.05
CA ASP A 90 2.93 17.97 0.92
C ASP A 90 1.45 17.75 1.23
N LEU A 91 1.12 16.57 1.75
CA LEU A 91 -0.26 16.21 2.12
C LEU A 91 -0.79 17.10 3.24
N ALA A 92 0.01 17.42 4.25
CA ALA A 92 -0.38 18.31 5.34
C ALA A 92 -0.74 19.72 4.82
N GLY A 93 -0.01 20.23 3.83
CA GLY A 93 -0.31 21.50 3.17
C GLY A 93 -1.60 21.47 2.32
N ARG A 94 -1.88 20.34 1.65
CA ARG A 94 -3.00 20.20 0.71
C ARG A 94 -4.32 19.77 1.35
N ALA A 95 -4.26 19.03 2.46
CA ALA A 95 -5.42 18.44 3.10
C ALA A 95 -6.53 19.44 3.48
N PRO A 96 -6.24 20.67 3.97
CA PRO A 96 -7.28 21.66 4.28
C PRO A 96 -8.11 22.03 3.04
N LYS A 97 -7.46 22.31 1.91
CA LYS A 97 -8.12 22.65 0.65
C LYS A 97 -9.00 21.49 0.16
N TRP A 98 -8.48 20.26 0.18
CA TRP A 98 -9.28 19.09 -0.19
C TRP A 98 -10.48 18.86 0.72
N ARG A 99 -10.38 19.19 2.01
CA ARG A 99 -11.51 19.10 2.93
C ARG A 99 -12.62 20.08 2.56
N GLU A 100 -12.27 21.30 2.17
CA GLU A 100 -13.23 22.31 1.69
C GLU A 100 -13.90 21.88 0.38
N GLU A 101 -13.11 21.37 -0.57
CA GLU A 101 -13.57 21.01 -1.91
C GLU A 101 -14.34 19.68 -1.96
N LEU A 102 -13.84 18.64 -1.27
CA LEU A 102 -14.29 17.25 -1.41
C LEU A 102 -15.02 16.71 -0.17
N GLY A 103 -14.90 17.39 0.98
CA GLY A 103 -15.34 16.86 2.27
C GLY A 103 -16.81 16.41 2.28
N ARG A 104 -17.71 17.23 1.70
CA ARG A 104 -19.15 16.90 1.63
C ARG A 104 -19.42 15.66 0.76
N ALA A 105 -18.81 15.58 -0.41
CA ALA A 105 -19.00 14.46 -1.33
C ALA A 105 -18.48 13.15 -0.71
N LEU A 106 -17.30 13.18 -0.09
CA LEU A 106 -16.70 12.03 0.58
C LEU A 106 -17.48 11.58 1.81
N SER A 107 -18.03 12.50 2.61
CA SER A 107 -18.88 12.13 3.75
C SER A 107 -20.15 11.43 3.31
N LYS A 108 -20.78 11.89 2.21
CA LYS A 108 -21.96 11.22 1.64
C LYS A 108 -21.62 9.81 1.16
N ALA A 109 -20.54 9.67 0.39
CA ALA A 109 -20.11 8.36 -0.14
C ALA A 109 -19.81 7.34 0.97
N ARG A 110 -19.34 7.79 2.15
CA ARG A 110 -19.12 6.91 3.31
C ARG A 110 -20.42 6.53 4.04
N GLY A 111 -21.45 7.37 3.97
CA GLY A 111 -22.73 7.18 4.66
C GLY A 111 -23.74 6.30 3.92
N ASP A 112 -23.63 6.20 2.59
CA ASP A 112 -24.58 5.47 1.75
C ASP A 112 -24.20 3.99 1.51
N GLY A 113 -23.20 3.46 2.22
CA GLY A 113 -22.58 2.17 1.89
C GLY A 113 -22.89 0.97 2.79
N HIS A 114 -23.68 1.09 3.85
CA HIS A 114 -24.00 -0.04 4.76
C HIS A 114 -25.48 -0.03 5.14
N GLY A 115 -26.26 -0.79 4.38
CA GLY A 115 -27.60 -1.30 4.69
C GLY A 115 -27.79 -2.61 3.95
#